data_AF-A0A4Z0KIQ3-F1
#
_entry.id   AF-A0A4Z0KIQ3-F1
#
_cell.length_a   1.000
_cell.length_b   1.000
_cell.length_c   1.000
_cell.angle_alpha   90.00
_cell.angle_beta   90.00
_cell.angle_gamma   90.00
#
_symmetry.space_group_name_H-M   'P 1'
#
loop_
_entity.id
_entity.type
_entity.pdbx_description
1 polymer ?
#
loop_
_entity_poly.entity_id
_entity_poly.type
_entity_poly.pdbx_seq_one_letter_code
_entity_poly.pdbx_strand_id
1 'polypeptide(L)'
;METKRRQILRIGFFADGVFKAIVALAMLVLYEPLTENQGVPGWLFLLTVVAVVSSAVAEIAYAVRNGAGRLTKHLLAYDAGWILVTIGALLLALRFGVPGWTLWFGYQLVASPIVAMVFFRGARFASHPA
;
A
#
# COMPACT_ATOMS: atom_id res chain seq x y z
N MET A 1 -25.46 16.07 5.15
CA MET A 1 -24.20 15.69 5.84
C MET A 1 -23.60 14.40 5.30
N GLU A 2 -24.42 13.36 5.07
CA GLU A 2 -24.02 12.06 4.48
C GLU A 2 -23.23 12.19 3.16
N THR A 3 -23.68 13.05 2.24
CA THR A 3 -23.06 13.27 0.92
C THR A 3 -21.65 13.87 1.01
N LYS A 4 -21.46 14.87 1.88
CA LYS A 4 -20.16 15.52 2.12
C LYS A 4 -19.17 14.54 2.74
N ARG A 5 -19.62 13.70 3.68
CA ARG A 5 -18.79 12.64 4.30
C ARG A 5 -18.34 11.60 3.29
N ARG A 6 -19.25 11.11 2.43
CA ARG A 6 -18.91 10.19 1.34
C ARG A 6 -17.92 10.80 0.36
N GLN A 7 -18.08 12.08 0.02
CA GLN A 7 -17.15 12.77 -0.88
C GLN A 7 -15.73 12.88 -0.29
N ILE A 8 -15.61 13.25 0.99
CA ILE A 8 -14.31 13.29 1.68
C ILE A 8 -13.66 11.89 1.70
N LEU A 9 -14.44 10.85 1.99
CA LEU A 9 -13.93 9.48 1.99
C LEU A 9 -13.43 9.04 0.61
N ARG A 10 -14.16 9.37 -0.47
CA ARG A 10 -13.72 9.09 -1.84
C ARG A 10 -12.39 9.77 -2.17
N ILE A 11 -12.25 11.04 -1.81
CA ILE A 11 -10.99 11.78 -2.00
C ILE A 11 -9.86 11.10 -1.22
N GLY A 12 -10.13 10.69 0.04
CA GLY A 12 -9.15 9.98 0.87
C GLY A 12 -8.67 8.66 0.24
N PHE A 13 -9.59 7.79 -0.17
CA PHE A 13 -9.24 6.52 -0.84
C PHE A 13 -8.48 6.74 -2.16
N PHE A 14 -8.85 7.77 -2.91
CA PHE A 14 -8.16 8.10 -4.16
C PHE A 14 -6.74 8.61 -3.90
N ALA A 15 -6.57 9.53 -2.95
CA ALA A 15 -5.28 10.09 -2.60
C ALA A 15 -4.32 9.01 -2.05
N ASP A 16 -4.82 8.10 -1.21
CA ASP A 16 -4.04 6.97 -0.69
C ASP A 16 -3.56 6.02 -1.80
N GLY A 17 -4.45 5.65 -2.72
CA GLY A 17 -4.06 4.83 -3.86
C GLY A 17 -3.04 5.52 -4.77
N VAL A 18 -3.19 6.83 -5.01
CA VAL A 18 -2.19 7.61 -5.77
C VAL A 18 -0.85 7.66 -5.04
N PHE A 19 -0.85 7.85 -3.73
CA PHE A 19 0.38 7.80 -2.93
C PHE A 19 1.09 6.45 -3.07
N LYS A 20 0.38 5.32 -3.00
CA LYS A 20 0.96 3.98 -3.21
C LYS A 20 1.50 3.79 -4.62
N ALA A 21 0.84 4.34 -5.65
CA ALA A 21 1.36 4.31 -7.02
C ALA A 21 2.68 5.09 -7.14
N ILE A 22 2.79 6.26 -6.48
CA ILE A 22 4.02 7.04 -6.41
C ILE A 22 5.12 6.28 -5.68
N VAL A 23 4.80 5.62 -4.55
CA VAL A 23 5.75 4.76 -3.82
C VAL A 23 6.28 3.64 -4.73
N ALA A 24 5.40 2.94 -5.44
CA ALA A 24 5.81 1.89 -6.37
C ALA A 24 6.70 2.41 -7.51
N LEU A 25 6.41 3.60 -8.04
CA LEU A 25 7.25 4.24 -9.04
C LEU A 25 8.62 4.63 -8.46
N ALA A 26 8.65 5.20 -7.26
CA ALA A 26 9.89 5.53 -6.57
C ALA A 26 10.73 4.28 -6.31
N MET A 27 10.10 3.15 -5.95
CA MET A 27 10.78 1.86 -5.88
C MET A 27 11.43 1.52 -7.22
N LEU A 28 10.69 1.55 -8.34
CA LEU A 28 11.28 1.23 -9.66
C LEU A 28 12.48 2.12 -10.01
N VAL A 29 12.42 3.42 -9.69
CA VAL A 29 13.57 4.34 -9.88
C VAL A 29 14.76 3.95 -9.02
N LEU A 30 14.50 3.43 -7.81
CA LEU A 30 15.52 2.99 -6.86
C LEU A 30 15.91 1.51 -7.01
N TYR A 31 15.52 0.85 -8.10
CA TYR A 31 15.76 -0.58 -8.30
C TYR A 31 17.26 -0.91 -8.20
N GLU A 32 18.09 -0.35 -9.07
CA GLU A 32 19.54 -0.62 -9.08
C GLU A 32 20.22 -0.28 -7.74
N PRO A 33 20.03 0.91 -7.14
CA PRO A 33 20.61 1.21 -5.82
C PRO A 33 20.22 0.21 -4.73
N LEU A 34 18.99 -0.31 -4.76
CA LEU A 34 18.50 -1.21 -3.72
C LEU A 34 18.91 -2.67 -3.98
N THR A 35 18.94 -3.13 -5.23
CA THR A 35 19.35 -4.49 -5.53
C THR A 35 20.87 -4.67 -5.52
N GLU A 36 21.61 -3.72 -6.10
CA GLU A 36 23.06 -3.84 -6.27
C GLU A 36 23.82 -3.36 -5.04
N ASN A 37 23.46 -2.22 -4.44
CA ASN A 37 24.22 -1.66 -3.32
C ASN A 37 23.75 -2.17 -1.95
N GLN A 38 22.47 -2.54 -1.81
CA GLN A 38 21.87 -2.98 -0.54
C GLN A 38 21.57 -4.49 -0.51
N GLY A 39 21.80 -5.20 -1.62
CA GLY A 39 21.63 -6.65 -1.71
C GLY A 39 20.17 -7.11 -1.61
N VAL A 40 19.20 -6.26 -1.96
CA VAL A 40 17.79 -6.68 -2.02
C VAL A 40 17.62 -7.71 -3.13
N PRO A 41 17.01 -8.88 -2.87
CA PRO A 41 16.71 -9.83 -3.93
C PRO A 41 15.76 -9.22 -4.96
N GLY A 42 16.17 -9.16 -6.24
CA GLY A 42 15.38 -8.51 -7.30
C GLY A 42 13.97 -9.09 -7.47
N TRP A 43 13.79 -10.40 -7.26
CA TRP A 43 12.47 -11.03 -7.28
C TRP A 43 11.55 -10.50 -6.16
N LEU A 44 12.08 -10.34 -4.94
CA LEU A 44 11.35 -9.82 -3.79
C LEU A 44 10.92 -8.37 -4.06
N PHE A 45 11.85 -7.60 -4.64
CA PHE A 45 11.61 -6.22 -5.04
C PHE A 45 10.42 -6.13 -6.00
N LEU A 46 10.49 -6.85 -7.12
CA LEU A 46 9.49 -6.79 -8.19
C LEU A 46 8.13 -7.29 -7.70
N LEU A 47 8.08 -8.37 -6.91
CA LEU A 47 6.83 -8.84 -6.31
C LEU A 47 6.23 -7.80 -5.37
N THR A 48 7.06 -7.10 -4.59
CA THR A 48 6.58 -6.03 -3.70
C THR A 48 6.02 -4.86 -4.51
N VAL A 49 6.69 -4.44 -5.59
CA VAL A 49 6.16 -3.41 -6.51
C VAL A 49 4.81 -3.83 -7.06
N VAL A 50 4.67 -5.04 -7.58
CA VAL A 50 3.40 -5.57 -8.12
C VAL A 50 2.31 -5.57 -7.05
N ALA A 51 2.64 -5.96 -5.83
CA ALA A 51 1.72 -5.99 -4.70
C ALA A 51 1.23 -4.59 -4.32
N VAL A 52 2.15 -3.61 -4.22
CA VAL A 52 1.82 -2.21 -3.92
C VAL A 52 0.97 -1.60 -5.03
N VAL A 53 1.34 -1.79 -6.31
CA VAL A 53 0.54 -1.33 -7.46
C VAL A 53 -0.87 -1.94 -7.44
N SER A 54 -0.99 -3.24 -7.13
CA SER A 54 -2.29 -3.90 -7.05
C SER A 54 -3.17 -3.30 -5.96
N SER A 55 -2.60 -2.93 -4.81
CA SER A 55 -3.33 -2.24 -3.74
C SER A 55 -3.78 -0.83 -4.15
N ALA A 56 -2.89 -0.07 -4.80
CA ALA A 56 -3.19 1.25 -5.34
C ALA A 56 -4.37 1.23 -6.33
N VAL A 57 -4.35 0.30 -7.28
CA VAL A 57 -5.42 0.13 -8.27
C VAL A 57 -6.74 -0.23 -7.60
N ALA A 58 -6.71 -1.15 -6.62
CA ALA A 58 -7.92 -1.57 -5.92
C ALA A 58 -8.56 -0.42 -5.13
N GLU A 59 -7.76 0.41 -4.48
CA GLU A 59 -8.23 1.57 -3.71
C GLU A 59 -8.80 2.66 -4.60
N ILE A 60 -8.12 3.01 -5.69
CA ILE A 60 -8.61 3.97 -6.69
C ILE A 60 -9.93 3.47 -7.28
N ALA A 61 -10.02 2.19 -7.65
CA ALA A 61 -11.25 1.60 -8.18
C ALA A 61 -12.40 1.67 -7.17
N TYR A 62 -12.13 1.41 -5.88
CA TYR A 62 -13.12 1.51 -4.82
C TYR A 62 -13.57 2.96 -4.55
N ALA A 63 -12.64 3.92 -4.60
CA ALA A 63 -12.90 5.35 -4.44
C ALA A 63 -13.85 5.86 -5.54
N VAL A 64 -13.62 5.43 -6.78
CA VAL A 64 -14.46 5.80 -7.92
C VAL A 64 -15.85 5.18 -7.79
N ARG A 65 -15.95 3.90 -7.40
CA ARG A 65 -17.22 3.15 -7.43
C ARG A 65 -18.14 3.34 -6.22
N ASN A 66 -17.59 3.37 -4.99
CA ASN A 66 -18.43 3.19 -3.79
C ASN A 66 -18.13 4.23 -2.70
N GLY A 67 -16.85 4.46 -2.38
CA GLY A 67 -16.45 5.52 -1.44
C GLY A 67 -16.99 5.37 0.00
N ALA A 68 -17.47 4.19 0.39
CA ALA A 68 -18.07 3.97 1.69
C ALA A 68 -16.99 3.80 2.78
N GLY A 69 -17.22 4.40 3.96
CA GLY A 69 -16.23 4.44 5.06
C GLY A 69 -15.97 3.12 5.78
N ARG A 70 -16.63 2.02 5.38
CA ARG A 70 -16.48 0.71 6.03
C ARG A 70 -15.07 0.13 5.90
N LEU A 71 -14.33 0.54 4.86
CA LEU A 71 -12.97 0.06 4.62
C LEU A 71 -11.87 0.94 5.22
N THR A 72 -12.19 2.12 5.76
CA THR A 72 -11.20 3.07 6.31
C THR A 72 -10.35 2.47 7.42
N LYS A 73 -10.90 1.55 8.23
CA LYS A 73 -10.16 0.83 9.28
C LYS A 73 -9.00 -0.03 8.73
N HIS A 74 -9.12 -0.55 7.50
CA HIS A 74 -8.08 -1.37 6.89
C HIS A 74 -6.92 -0.51 6.38
N LEU A 75 -7.22 0.69 5.87
CA LEU A 75 -6.19 1.68 5.54
C LEU A 75 -5.43 2.11 6.78
N LEU A 76 -6.15 2.48 7.83
CA LEU A 76 -5.53 2.89 9.09
C LEU A 76 -4.60 1.79 9.65
N ALA A 77 -5.02 0.53 9.60
CA ALA A 77 -4.19 -0.59 10.02
C ALA A 77 -2.96 -0.77 9.12
N TYR A 78 -3.12 -0.66 7.81
CA TYR A 78 -2.02 -0.75 6.85
C TYR A 78 -0.99 0.38 7.08
N ASP A 79 -1.45 1.62 7.22
CA ASP A 79 -0.59 2.79 7.38
C ASP A 79 0.13 2.77 8.73
N ALA A 80 -0.57 2.41 9.81
CA ALA A 80 0.05 2.25 11.12
C ALA A 80 1.15 1.17 11.08
N GLY A 81 0.87 0.02 10.47
CA GLY A 81 1.87 -1.02 10.28
C GLY A 81 3.04 -0.56 9.40
N TRP A 82 2.76 0.17 8.33
CA TRP A 82 3.78 0.71 7.42
C TRP A 82 4.71 1.70 8.15
N ILE A 83 4.18 2.59 8.98
CA ILE A 83 4.96 3.51 9.82
C ILE A 83 5.83 2.73 10.81
N LEU A 84 5.26 1.78 11.55
CA LEU A 84 5.99 0.97 12.52
C LEU A 84 7.14 0.18 11.87
N VAL A 85 6.87 -0.42 10.72
CA VAL A 85 7.86 -1.16 9.94
C VAL A 85 8.93 -0.23 9.36
N THR A 86 8.57 0.97 8.91
CA THR A 86 9.54 1.97 8.45
C THR A 86 10.46 2.41 9.57
N ILE A 87 9.92 2.69 10.76
CA ILE A 87 10.71 3.00 11.95
C ILE A 87 11.64 1.83 12.29
N GLY A 88 11.11 0.60 12.31
CA GLY A 88 11.90 -0.61 12.58
C GLY A 88 13.03 -0.81 11.57
N ALA A 89 12.75 -0.64 10.28
CA ALA A 89 13.74 -0.76 9.21
C ALA A 89 14.84 0.31 9.34
N LEU A 90 14.48 1.55 9.66
CA LEU A 90 15.44 2.63 9.92
C LEU A 90 16.27 2.35 11.17
N LEU A 91 15.68 1.84 12.24
CA LEU A 91 16.43 1.45 13.44
C LEU A 91 17.44 0.33 13.14
N LEU A 92 17.03 -0.70 12.40
CA LEU A 92 17.92 -1.78 11.95
C LEU A 92 19.11 -1.22 11.16
N ALA A 93 18.84 -0.35 10.19
CA ALA A 93 19.87 0.24 9.34
C ALA A 93 20.79 1.19 10.10
N LEU A 94 20.24 2.14 10.85
CA LEU A 94 20.99 3.24 11.47
C LEU A 94 21.65 2.86 12.79
N ARG A 95 21.03 1.98 13.58
CA ARG A 95 21.52 1.64 14.93
C ARG A 95 22.27 0.32 14.97
N PHE A 96 21.88 -0.64 14.13
CA PHE A 96 22.42 -2.01 14.18
C PHE A 96 23.26 -2.37 12.94
N GLY A 97 23.32 -1.50 11.92
CA GLY A 97 24.03 -1.79 10.66
C GLY A 97 23.42 -2.95 9.88
N VAL A 98 22.19 -3.34 10.19
CA VAL A 98 21.47 -4.44 9.55
C VAL A 98 20.60 -3.88 8.42
N PRO A 99 20.61 -4.47 7.21
CA PRO A 99 19.77 -4.00 6.12
C PRO A 99 18.28 -4.05 6.50
N GLY A 100 17.66 -2.86 6.65
CA GLY A 100 16.26 -2.71 7.03
C GLY A 100 15.26 -3.14 5.94
N TRP A 101 15.75 -3.42 4.73
CA TRP A 101 14.90 -3.78 3.59
C TRP A 101 14.09 -5.05 3.84
N THR A 102 14.60 -6.01 4.62
CA THR A 102 13.89 -7.27 4.88
C THR A 102 12.53 -7.02 5.53
N LEU A 103 12.52 -6.15 6.55
CA LEU A 103 11.30 -5.80 7.26
C LEU A 103 10.36 -4.97 6.38
N TRP A 104 10.92 -3.99 5.65
CA TRP A 104 10.14 -3.05 4.87
C TRP A 104 9.49 -3.67 3.62
N PHE A 105 10.26 -4.44 2.83
CA PHE A 105 9.74 -5.17 1.68
C PHE A 105 8.86 -6.34 2.12
N GLY A 106 9.25 -7.09 3.15
CA GLY A 106 8.48 -8.23 3.66
C GLY A 106 7.08 -7.84 4.13
N TYR A 107 6.95 -6.72 4.85
CA TYR A 107 5.65 -6.20 5.26
C TYR A 107 4.75 -5.89 4.07
N GLN A 108 5.25 -5.12 3.08
CA GLN A 108 4.44 -4.72 1.93
C GLN A 108 4.08 -5.90 1.03
N LEU A 109 4.99 -6.85 0.85
CA LEU A 109 4.72 -8.07 0.08
C LEU A 109 3.48 -8.83 0.62
N VAL A 110 3.25 -8.81 1.93
CA VAL A 110 2.11 -9.50 2.56
C VAL A 110 0.91 -8.58 2.73
N ALA A 111 1.14 -7.36 3.20
CA ALA A 111 0.07 -6.44 3.55
C ALA A 111 -0.64 -5.86 2.31
N SER A 112 0.10 -5.51 1.25
CA SER A 112 -0.49 -4.91 0.06
C SER A 112 -1.45 -5.84 -0.68
N PRO A 113 -1.18 -7.16 -0.87
CA PRO A 113 -2.15 -8.07 -1.46
C PRO A 113 -3.41 -8.26 -0.59
N ILE A 114 -3.27 -8.25 0.74
CA ILE A 114 -4.42 -8.32 1.66
C ILE A 114 -5.31 -7.09 1.47
N VAL A 115 -4.72 -5.90 1.42
CA VAL A 115 -5.45 -4.66 1.16
C VAL A 115 -6.12 -4.70 -0.21
N ALA A 116 -5.39 -5.07 -1.26
CA ALA A 116 -5.94 -5.21 -2.61
C ALA A 116 -7.18 -6.13 -2.61
N MET A 117 -7.08 -7.31 -1.97
CA MET A 117 -8.17 -8.28 -1.86
C MET A 117 -9.40 -7.71 -1.14
N VAL A 118 -9.21 -7.00 -0.03
CA VAL A 118 -10.29 -6.37 0.73
C VAL A 118 -11.03 -5.32 -0.11
N PHE A 119 -10.28 -4.47 -0.81
CA PHE A 119 -10.84 -3.40 -1.64
C PHE A 119 -11.48 -3.93 -2.93
N PHE A 120 -10.89 -4.94 -3.58
CA PHE A 120 -11.51 -5.62 -4.73
C PHE A 120 -12.85 -6.26 -4.36
N ARG A 121 -12.93 -6.94 -3.21
CA ARG A 121 -14.19 -7.50 -2.71
C ARG A 121 -15.21 -6.40 -2.42
N GLY A 122 -14.79 -5.33 -1.74
CA GLY A 122 -15.64 -4.17 -1.45
C GLY A 122 -16.17 -3.46 -2.71
N ALA A 123 -15.42 -3.47 -3.81
CA ALA A 123 -15.82 -2.90 -5.08
C ALA A 123 -16.84 -3.78 -5.86
N ARG A 124 -16.79 -5.11 -5.73
CA ARG A 124 -17.71 -6.03 -6.42
C ARG A 124 -19.14 -6.02 -5.85
N PHE A 125 -19.28 -5.89 -4.53
CA PHE A 125 -20.60 -5.79 -3.90
C PHE A 125 -21.34 -4.47 -4.21
N ALA A 126 -20.68 -3.51 -4.85
CA ALA A 126 -21.28 -2.25 -5.28
C ALA A 126 -21.95 -2.31 -6.66
N SER A 127 -21.49 -3.22 -7.53
CA SER A 127 -21.92 -3.34 -8.93
C SER A 127 -23.15 -4.23 -9.14
N HIS A 128 -23.62 -4.91 -8.09
CA HIS A 128 -24.87 -5.67 -8.10
C HIS A 128 -25.75 -5.20 -6.94
N PRO A 129 -26.53 -4.11 -7.14
CA PRO A 129 -27.65 -3.85 -6.25
C PRO A 129 -28.63 -5.04 -6.39
N ALA A 130 -28.91 -5.70 -5.27
CA ALA A 130 -30.04 -6.62 -5.16
C ALA A 130 -31.35 -5.83 -5.22
#